data_AF-A5FVI0-F1
#
_entry.id   AF-A5FVI0-F1
#
_cell.length_a   1.000
_cell.length_b   1.000
_cell.length_c   1.000
_cell.angle_alpha   90.00
_cell.angle_beta   90.00
_cell.angle_gamma   90.00
#
_symmetry.space_group_name_H-M   'P 1'
#
loop_
_entity.id
_entity.type
_entity.pdbx_description
1 polymer ?
#
loop_
_entity_poly.entity_id
_entity_poly.type
_entity_poly.pdbx_seq_one_letter_code
_entity_poly.pdbx_strand_id
1 'polypeptide(L)'
;MKNLIFVTGLAADFGGKPFNFAHYMAIHSAMAVNPGFNTLVYYQYEPTGPYWDLIKPFVTTVETTAPSEIFGNPVTHFAHKADVIRLQALIEHGGVYLDMDTICQRSFEPILCGKTVLGIESAQPGIAQWDSNAAIGLCNATMIAPPGAEFLKIWLDQYRSFDGTKWNEHSVILPVRLARQYPDLVRVEPPESFFWPIYHEEGLKSLFVDDGAFPHAYSIHLWESLSWRYLSQLDYDQVTRIDTAYNRIARRFIHDDAEHLQAIAAAERTARLRQSRATFESIYANNVWGGGSGSGSKPETTEDYRRFLQSFLRDNAIRSVIDFGCGDWGFTHLIDWSGIEYHGYDLVTSVIDANNQRYSTPDIHFSLFEDVSKLPQVDLVICKDVFQHLSNDKVAYFLDHLRSKARLLLVTNDLEPARDLNQDIDDGGWRALRPDQAPFNVPSVIVLSWEIGAGQGAHRKATFLISGSTT
;
A
#
# COMPACT_ATOMS: atom_id res chain seq x y z
N MET A 1 -26.57 -9.17 -23.19
CA MET A 1 -25.13 -8.91 -23.41
C MET A 1 -24.38 -9.35 -22.17
N LYS A 2 -23.10 -9.72 -22.29
CA LYS A 2 -22.25 -10.06 -21.15
C LYS A 2 -21.54 -8.76 -20.72
N ASN A 3 -21.82 -8.27 -19.53
CA ASN A 3 -21.25 -7.03 -19.03
C ASN A 3 -20.52 -7.27 -17.70
N LEU A 4 -19.43 -6.54 -17.48
CA LEU A 4 -18.82 -6.28 -16.18
C LEU A 4 -19.26 -4.87 -15.77
N ILE A 5 -19.76 -4.71 -14.56
CA ILE A 5 -20.33 -3.45 -14.07
C ILE A 5 -19.61 -3.06 -12.79
N PHE A 6 -19.06 -1.86 -12.77
CA PHE A 6 -18.43 -1.24 -11.61
C PHE A 6 -19.12 0.08 -11.27
N VAL A 7 -19.08 0.47 -10.00
CA VAL A 7 -19.59 1.76 -9.52
C VAL A 7 -18.51 2.42 -8.67
N THR A 8 -18.15 3.66 -8.98
CA THR A 8 -17.14 4.44 -8.25
C THR A 8 -17.54 5.91 -8.17
N GLY A 9 -16.78 6.73 -7.45
CA GLY A 9 -16.93 8.19 -7.48
C GLY A 9 -18.31 8.71 -7.08
N LEU A 10 -18.92 8.15 -6.02
CA LEU A 10 -20.21 8.61 -5.48
C LEU A 10 -20.08 9.72 -4.43
N ALA A 11 -18.84 10.13 -4.13
CA ALA A 11 -18.46 11.26 -3.30
C ALA A 11 -17.31 12.01 -3.98
N ALA A 12 -17.27 13.35 -3.85
CA ALA A 12 -16.30 14.19 -4.56
C ALA A 12 -14.84 13.93 -4.12
N ASP A 13 -14.64 13.53 -2.86
CA ASP A 13 -13.35 13.18 -2.27
C ASP A 13 -13.05 11.68 -2.32
N PHE A 14 -13.91 10.89 -2.98
CA PHE A 14 -13.82 9.43 -3.04
C PHE A 14 -13.74 8.77 -1.65
N GLY A 15 -14.32 9.40 -0.62
CA GLY A 15 -14.24 8.92 0.76
C GLY A 15 -12.81 8.89 1.31
N GLY A 16 -11.91 9.74 0.80
CA GLY A 16 -10.50 9.78 1.15
C GLY A 16 -9.65 8.69 0.46
N LYS A 17 -10.22 7.97 -0.51
CA LYS A 17 -9.59 6.83 -1.18
C LYS A 17 -9.59 7.03 -2.70
N PRO A 18 -8.67 7.85 -3.24
CA PRO A 18 -8.62 8.13 -4.66
C PRO A 18 -8.36 6.87 -5.49
N PHE A 19 -8.71 6.93 -6.77
CA PHE A 19 -8.46 5.83 -7.72
C PHE A 19 -6.96 5.52 -7.78
N ASN A 20 -6.58 4.27 -7.52
CA ASN A 20 -5.19 3.85 -7.35
C ASN A 20 -4.92 2.50 -8.06
N PHE A 21 -3.74 1.92 -7.83
CA PHE A 21 -3.35 0.64 -8.41
C PHE A 21 -4.38 -0.47 -8.15
N ALA A 22 -4.91 -0.59 -6.92
CA ALA A 22 -5.87 -1.64 -6.58
C ALA A 22 -7.17 -1.52 -7.39
N HIS A 23 -7.65 -0.28 -7.58
CA HIS A 23 -8.82 0.04 -8.39
C HIS A 23 -8.61 -0.27 -9.88
N TYR A 24 -7.43 0.05 -10.43
CA TYR A 24 -7.04 -0.36 -11.77
C TYR A 24 -7.05 -1.90 -11.88
N MET A 25 -6.46 -2.60 -10.90
CA MET A 25 -6.40 -4.07 -10.90
C MET A 25 -7.77 -4.73 -10.80
N ALA A 26 -8.73 -4.13 -10.10
CA ALA A 26 -10.10 -4.65 -10.03
C ALA A 26 -10.75 -4.72 -11.41
N ILE A 27 -10.67 -3.63 -12.17
CA ILE A 27 -11.20 -3.56 -13.54
C ILE A 27 -10.38 -4.45 -14.48
N HIS A 28 -9.05 -4.29 -14.46
CA HIS A 28 -8.15 -4.94 -15.40
C HIS A 28 -8.18 -6.47 -15.26
N SER A 29 -8.10 -6.99 -14.04
CA SER A 29 -8.18 -8.45 -13.79
C SER A 29 -9.54 -9.03 -14.20
N ALA A 30 -10.64 -8.30 -13.97
CA ALA A 30 -11.97 -8.75 -14.37
C ALA A 30 -12.10 -8.85 -15.90
N MET A 31 -11.58 -7.87 -16.63
CA MET A 31 -11.54 -7.88 -18.10
C MET A 31 -10.67 -9.02 -18.63
N ALA A 32 -9.48 -9.20 -18.07
CA ALA A 32 -8.51 -10.20 -18.51
C ALA A 32 -9.06 -11.64 -18.41
N VAL A 33 -9.81 -11.95 -17.34
CA VAL A 33 -10.39 -13.29 -17.15
C VAL A 33 -11.78 -13.46 -17.77
N ASN A 34 -12.38 -12.41 -18.31
CA ASN A 34 -13.69 -12.44 -18.98
C ASN A 34 -13.62 -11.81 -20.39
N PRO A 35 -12.80 -12.38 -21.30
CA PRO A 35 -12.66 -11.82 -22.64
C PRO A 35 -14.01 -11.76 -23.37
N GLY A 36 -14.30 -10.63 -24.01
CA GLY A 36 -15.53 -10.39 -24.76
C GLY A 36 -16.73 -9.89 -23.92
N PHE A 37 -16.54 -9.63 -22.62
CA PHE A 37 -17.51 -8.87 -21.83
C PHE A 37 -17.31 -7.38 -22.10
N ASN A 38 -18.40 -6.61 -22.15
CA ASN A 38 -18.33 -5.15 -22.13
C ASN A 38 -18.09 -4.69 -20.69
N THR A 39 -17.24 -3.68 -20.47
CA THR A 39 -17.01 -3.13 -19.13
C THR A 39 -17.68 -1.77 -19.00
N LEU A 40 -18.61 -1.65 -18.06
CA LEU A 40 -19.33 -0.42 -17.72
C LEU A 40 -18.83 0.11 -16.37
N VAL A 41 -18.39 1.36 -16.32
CA VAL A 41 -17.97 2.03 -15.08
C VAL A 41 -18.88 3.22 -14.81
N TYR A 42 -19.72 3.09 -13.80
CA TYR A 42 -20.63 4.14 -13.35
C TYR A 42 -19.93 5.09 -12.38
N TYR A 43 -20.14 6.39 -12.55
CA TYR A 43 -19.66 7.39 -11.61
C TYR A 43 -20.55 8.64 -11.55
N GLN A 44 -20.51 9.36 -10.43
CA GLN A 44 -21.01 10.73 -10.35
C GLN A 44 -19.87 11.74 -10.48
N TYR A 45 -18.76 11.49 -9.79
CA TYR A 45 -17.52 12.23 -9.91
C TYR A 45 -16.52 11.34 -10.62
N GLU A 46 -16.06 11.77 -11.80
CA GLU A 46 -15.15 10.95 -12.61
C GLU A 46 -13.83 10.72 -11.85
N PRO A 47 -13.32 9.48 -11.78
CA PRO A 47 -11.97 9.23 -11.28
C PRO A 47 -10.93 10.03 -12.05
N THR A 48 -9.79 10.28 -11.42
CA THR A 48 -8.66 10.96 -12.05
C THR A 48 -7.36 10.27 -11.64
N GLY A 49 -6.28 10.60 -12.33
CA GLY A 49 -4.96 10.09 -12.02
C GLY A 49 -4.49 9.02 -13.01
N PRO A 50 -3.20 8.67 -12.93
CA PRO A 50 -2.52 7.93 -13.98
C PRO A 50 -3.09 6.51 -14.19
N TYR A 51 -3.52 5.85 -13.11
CA TYR A 51 -4.14 4.52 -13.20
C TYR A 51 -5.52 4.57 -13.87
N TRP A 52 -6.28 5.65 -13.68
CA TRP A 52 -7.56 5.84 -14.38
C TRP A 52 -7.34 6.14 -15.86
N ASP A 53 -6.41 7.05 -16.17
CA ASP A 53 -6.06 7.41 -17.54
C ASP A 53 -5.63 6.19 -18.37
N LEU A 54 -4.97 5.22 -17.71
CA LEU A 54 -4.55 3.97 -18.33
C LEU A 54 -5.72 3.04 -18.68
N ILE A 55 -6.70 2.87 -17.79
CA ILE A 55 -7.81 1.91 -17.99
C ILE A 55 -9.02 2.51 -18.72
N LYS A 56 -9.22 3.83 -18.62
CA LYS A 56 -10.37 4.55 -19.18
C LYS A 56 -10.62 4.26 -20.67
N PRO A 57 -9.61 4.17 -21.56
CA PRO A 57 -9.84 3.88 -22.98
C PRO A 57 -10.48 2.52 -23.27
N PHE A 58 -10.44 1.59 -22.30
CA PHE A 58 -10.91 0.22 -22.45
C PHE A 58 -12.27 -0.04 -21.78
N VAL A 59 -12.87 0.97 -21.16
CA VAL A 59 -14.17 0.86 -20.50
C VAL A 59 -15.17 1.87 -21.06
N THR A 60 -16.45 1.53 -20.95
CA THR A 60 -17.54 2.47 -21.22
C THR A 60 -17.90 3.18 -19.92
N THR A 61 -17.66 4.48 -19.87
CA THR A 61 -18.03 5.34 -18.74
C THR A 61 -19.52 5.67 -18.77
N VAL A 62 -20.18 5.59 -17.62
CA VAL A 62 -21.59 5.93 -17.45
C VAL A 62 -21.74 6.97 -16.34
N GLU A 63 -21.94 8.22 -16.73
CA GLU A 63 -22.24 9.28 -15.77
C GLU A 63 -23.62 9.04 -15.14
N THR A 64 -23.70 9.13 -13.81
CA THR A 64 -24.91 8.89 -13.04
C THR A 64 -25.05 9.88 -11.90
N THR A 65 -26.28 10.06 -11.42
CA THR A 65 -26.56 10.86 -10.24
C THR A 65 -26.80 9.92 -9.08
N ALA A 66 -25.95 9.98 -8.05
CA ALA A 66 -26.12 9.14 -6.88
C ALA A 66 -27.43 9.51 -6.17
N PRO A 67 -28.33 8.55 -5.90
CA PRO A 67 -29.65 8.84 -5.36
C PRO A 67 -29.55 9.54 -4.00
N SER A 68 -30.29 10.65 -3.84
CA SER A 68 -30.48 11.29 -2.54
C SER A 68 -31.61 10.63 -1.73
N GLU A 69 -32.49 9.90 -2.41
CA GLU A 69 -33.59 9.14 -1.82
C GLU A 69 -33.94 7.90 -2.67
N ILE A 70 -34.60 6.93 -2.05
CA ILE A 70 -35.21 5.78 -2.71
C ILE A 70 -36.61 5.52 -2.14
N PHE A 71 -37.63 5.56 -3.01
CA PHE A 71 -39.05 5.46 -2.63
C PHE A 71 -39.46 6.45 -1.50
N GLY A 72 -38.90 7.65 -1.50
CA GLY A 72 -39.14 8.68 -0.47
C GLY A 72 -38.34 8.51 0.82
N ASN A 73 -37.48 7.47 0.92
CA ASN A 73 -36.57 7.29 2.05
C ASN A 73 -35.20 7.93 1.74
N PRO A 74 -34.63 8.78 2.61
CA PRO A 74 -33.33 9.39 2.38
C PRO A 74 -32.20 8.37 2.26
N VAL A 75 -31.29 8.57 1.30
CA VAL A 75 -30.06 7.78 1.13
C VAL A 75 -28.86 8.72 1.22
N THR A 76 -28.25 8.79 2.39
CA THR A 76 -27.20 9.78 2.70
C THR A 76 -25.80 9.23 2.47
N HIS A 77 -25.53 8.00 2.89
CA HIS A 77 -24.21 7.36 2.81
C HIS A 77 -23.93 6.82 1.40
N PHE A 78 -22.73 7.06 0.87
CA PHE A 78 -22.35 6.67 -0.50
C PHE A 78 -22.44 5.15 -0.75
N ALA A 79 -22.14 4.32 0.27
CA ALA A 79 -22.31 2.87 0.19
C ALA A 79 -23.75 2.45 -0.14
N HIS A 80 -24.75 3.06 0.53
CA HIS A 80 -26.16 2.78 0.25
C HIS A 80 -26.60 3.32 -1.12
N LYS A 81 -25.98 4.41 -1.60
CA LYS A 81 -26.21 4.88 -2.97
C LYS A 81 -25.70 3.86 -3.99
N ALA A 82 -24.55 3.26 -3.74
CA ALA A 82 -24.00 2.19 -4.59
C ALA A 82 -24.89 0.95 -4.60
N ASP A 83 -25.55 0.60 -3.49
CA ASP A 83 -26.50 -0.52 -3.42
C ASP A 83 -27.66 -0.34 -4.42
N VAL A 84 -28.16 0.87 -4.55
CA VAL A 84 -29.26 1.18 -5.48
C VAL A 84 -28.77 1.12 -6.93
N ILE A 85 -27.65 1.77 -7.22
CA ILE A 85 -27.10 1.85 -8.59
C ILE A 85 -26.72 0.45 -9.10
N ARG A 86 -26.07 -0.39 -8.27
CA ARG A 86 -25.67 -1.74 -8.69
C ARG A 86 -26.88 -2.63 -9.04
N LEU A 87 -27.96 -2.53 -8.26
CA LEU A 87 -29.20 -3.25 -8.53
C LEU A 87 -29.84 -2.78 -9.82
N GLN A 88 -29.96 -1.46 -10.02
CA GLN A 88 -30.55 -0.87 -11.23
C GLN A 88 -29.73 -1.22 -12.48
N ALA A 89 -28.40 -1.08 -12.42
CA ALA A 89 -27.52 -1.41 -13.54
C ALA A 89 -27.58 -2.90 -13.92
N LEU A 90 -27.62 -3.81 -12.95
CA LEU A 90 -27.80 -5.23 -13.21
C LEU A 90 -29.19 -5.57 -13.76
N ILE A 91 -30.26 -4.91 -13.28
CA ILE A 91 -31.60 -5.08 -13.83
C ILE A 91 -31.65 -4.63 -15.28
N GLU A 92 -31.00 -3.52 -15.62
CA GLU A 92 -31.00 -2.96 -16.97
C GLU A 92 -30.15 -3.80 -17.93
N HIS A 93 -28.89 -4.04 -17.58
CA HIS A 93 -27.91 -4.60 -18.52
C HIS A 93 -27.70 -6.11 -18.35
N GLY A 94 -27.93 -6.64 -17.14
CA GLY A 94 -27.43 -7.96 -16.73
C GLY A 94 -25.91 -8.06 -16.79
N GLY A 95 -25.38 -9.22 -16.43
CA GLY A 95 -23.94 -9.48 -16.38
C GLY A 95 -23.47 -9.68 -14.94
N VAL A 96 -22.27 -9.17 -14.65
CA VAL A 96 -21.57 -9.30 -13.37
C VAL A 96 -21.31 -7.90 -12.81
N TYR A 97 -21.77 -7.64 -11.60
CA TYR A 97 -21.38 -6.49 -10.82
C TYR A 97 -20.23 -6.85 -9.89
N LEU A 98 -19.27 -5.94 -9.76
CA LEU A 98 -18.10 -6.04 -8.89
C LEU A 98 -17.90 -4.71 -8.16
N ASP A 99 -17.69 -4.77 -6.84
CA ASP A 99 -17.14 -3.62 -6.11
C ASP A 99 -15.72 -3.31 -6.63
N MET A 100 -15.31 -2.05 -6.47
CA MET A 100 -14.02 -1.53 -6.94
C MET A 100 -12.81 -2.11 -6.20
N ASP A 101 -13.03 -2.79 -5.08
CA ASP A 101 -12.04 -3.44 -4.26
C ASP A 101 -12.11 -4.97 -4.43
N THR A 102 -12.02 -5.42 -5.68
CA THR A 102 -11.97 -6.84 -6.02
C THR A 102 -10.70 -7.18 -6.79
N ILE A 103 -10.32 -8.45 -6.78
CA ILE A 103 -9.34 -8.98 -7.75
C ILE A 103 -9.88 -10.29 -8.34
N CYS A 104 -10.00 -10.34 -9.66
CA CYS A 104 -10.57 -11.48 -10.37
C CYS A 104 -9.47 -12.48 -10.77
N GLN A 105 -9.76 -13.77 -10.60
CA GLN A 105 -8.82 -14.86 -10.89
C GLN A 105 -9.30 -15.80 -11.99
N ARG A 106 -10.62 -15.91 -12.17
CA ARG A 106 -11.25 -16.87 -13.09
C ARG A 106 -12.48 -16.25 -13.75
N SER A 107 -12.82 -16.74 -14.94
CA SER A 107 -14.00 -16.30 -15.69
C SER A 107 -15.30 -16.64 -14.95
N PHE A 108 -16.25 -15.72 -14.94
CA PHE A 108 -17.60 -15.93 -14.41
C PHE A 108 -18.52 -16.71 -15.36
N GLU A 109 -18.10 -16.96 -16.61
CA GLU A 109 -18.91 -17.69 -17.61
C GLU A 109 -19.54 -19.00 -17.09
N PRO A 110 -18.84 -19.86 -16.33
CA PRO A 110 -19.39 -21.14 -15.85
C PRO A 110 -20.60 -20.99 -14.92
N ILE A 111 -20.82 -19.80 -14.35
CA ILE A 111 -21.90 -19.53 -13.39
C ILE A 111 -22.95 -18.55 -13.93
N LEU A 112 -22.90 -18.20 -15.22
CA LEU A 112 -23.97 -17.48 -15.91
C LEU A 112 -25.17 -18.41 -16.17
N CYS A 113 -25.97 -18.68 -15.14
CA CYS A 113 -27.03 -19.70 -15.17
C CYS A 113 -28.45 -19.18 -15.42
N GLY A 114 -28.61 -17.93 -15.86
CA GLY A 114 -29.92 -17.31 -16.09
C GLY A 114 -30.72 -17.02 -14.81
N LYS A 115 -30.09 -17.12 -13.63
CA LYS A 115 -30.63 -16.72 -12.33
C LYS A 115 -29.76 -15.63 -11.73
N THR A 116 -30.26 -14.93 -10.71
CA THR A 116 -29.38 -14.11 -9.89
C THR A 116 -28.38 -15.02 -9.15
N VAL A 117 -27.09 -14.68 -9.12
CA VAL A 117 -26.07 -15.40 -8.36
C VAL A 117 -25.52 -14.48 -7.28
N LEU A 118 -25.48 -14.98 -6.05
CA LEU A 118 -24.94 -14.30 -4.87
C LEU A 118 -23.99 -15.25 -4.12
N GLY A 119 -22.97 -14.71 -3.46
CA GLY A 119 -22.10 -15.49 -2.58
C GLY A 119 -22.44 -15.33 -1.11
N ILE A 120 -22.11 -16.34 -0.32
CA ILE A 120 -22.23 -16.29 1.14
C ILE A 120 -21.08 -15.46 1.71
N GLU A 121 -21.41 -14.47 2.53
CA GLU A 121 -20.46 -13.82 3.43
C GLU A 121 -20.45 -14.56 4.76
N SER A 122 -19.30 -15.13 5.12
CA SER A 122 -19.16 -15.95 6.33
C SER A 122 -18.64 -15.14 7.52
N ALA A 123 -19.13 -15.45 8.74
CA ALA A 123 -18.61 -14.88 9.98
C ALA A 123 -17.39 -15.63 10.53
N GLN A 124 -17.11 -16.85 10.02
CA GLN A 124 -15.99 -17.67 10.49
C GLN A 124 -15.29 -18.42 9.35
N PRO A 125 -14.01 -18.81 9.53
CA PRO A 125 -13.29 -19.68 8.61
C PRO A 125 -13.99 -21.02 8.35
N GLY A 126 -13.96 -21.49 7.10
CA GLY A 126 -14.30 -22.88 6.75
C GLY A 126 -15.80 -23.23 6.70
N ILE A 127 -16.70 -22.24 6.69
CA ILE A 127 -18.13 -22.46 6.53
C ILE A 127 -18.49 -22.49 5.04
N ALA A 128 -18.58 -23.69 4.47
CA ALA A 128 -18.93 -23.90 3.06
C ALA A 128 -20.45 -23.90 2.78
N GLN A 129 -21.30 -23.70 3.79
CA GLN A 129 -22.76 -23.81 3.66
C GLN A 129 -23.51 -22.75 4.47
N TRP A 130 -24.70 -22.39 3.98
CA TRP A 130 -25.62 -21.51 4.67
C TRP A 130 -26.16 -22.19 5.95
N ASP A 131 -25.56 -21.88 7.10
CA ASP A 131 -26.14 -22.15 8.43
C ASP A 131 -26.64 -20.81 9.03
N SER A 132 -27.89 -20.81 9.46
CA SER A 132 -28.53 -19.72 10.21
C SER A 132 -27.74 -19.22 11.43
N ASN A 133 -26.81 -20.02 11.95
CA ASN A 133 -25.97 -19.65 13.09
C ASN A 133 -24.55 -19.18 12.72
N ALA A 134 -24.14 -19.24 11.44
CA ALA A 134 -22.73 -19.13 11.06
C ALA A 134 -22.42 -18.22 9.84
N ALA A 135 -23.38 -17.99 8.93
CA ALA A 135 -23.25 -17.03 7.83
C ALA A 135 -23.74 -15.62 8.22
N ILE A 136 -23.04 -14.56 7.80
CA ILE A 136 -23.45 -13.16 8.00
C ILE A 136 -24.61 -12.82 7.07
N GLY A 137 -24.51 -13.19 5.78
CA GLY A 137 -25.58 -13.01 4.81
C GLY A 137 -25.17 -13.33 3.38
N LEU A 138 -25.90 -12.80 2.40
CA LEU A 138 -25.51 -12.88 0.99
C LEU A 138 -25.02 -11.50 0.57
N CYS A 139 -23.72 -11.38 0.31
CA CYS A 139 -23.08 -10.11 0.05
C CYS A 139 -23.29 -9.64 -1.39
N ASN A 140 -23.39 -8.32 -1.55
CA ASN A 140 -23.70 -7.65 -2.80
C ASN A 140 -22.48 -7.04 -3.49
N ALA A 141 -21.26 -7.31 -3.00
CA ALA A 141 -20.00 -6.84 -3.58
C ALA A 141 -19.55 -7.63 -4.83
N THR A 142 -20.11 -8.82 -5.04
CA THR A 142 -20.05 -9.54 -6.33
C THR A 142 -21.41 -10.16 -6.60
N MET A 143 -22.04 -9.77 -7.69
CA MET A 143 -23.38 -10.23 -8.04
C MET A 143 -23.47 -10.54 -9.52
N ILE A 144 -24.24 -11.55 -9.89
CA ILE A 144 -24.49 -11.89 -11.31
C ILE A 144 -25.99 -11.93 -11.53
N ALA A 145 -26.46 -11.42 -12.65
CA ALA A 145 -27.88 -11.52 -13.00
C ALA A 145 -28.12 -11.48 -14.50
N PRO A 146 -29.16 -12.15 -15.02
CA PRO A 146 -29.65 -11.87 -16.36
C PRO A 146 -30.28 -10.47 -16.42
N PRO A 147 -30.33 -9.83 -17.60
CA PRO A 147 -31.08 -8.59 -17.76
C PRO A 147 -32.55 -8.81 -17.39
N GLY A 148 -33.11 -7.86 -16.63
CA GLY A 148 -34.48 -7.92 -16.16
C GLY A 148 -34.74 -8.91 -15.02
N ALA A 149 -33.70 -9.43 -14.35
CA ALA A 149 -33.80 -10.43 -13.28
C ALA A 149 -34.89 -10.11 -12.25
N GLU A 150 -35.85 -11.04 -12.11
CA GLU A 150 -37.00 -10.88 -11.22
C GLU A 150 -36.58 -10.78 -9.74
N PHE A 151 -35.60 -11.58 -9.31
CA PHE A 151 -35.08 -11.52 -7.94
C PHE A 151 -34.56 -10.13 -7.58
N LEU A 152 -33.82 -9.46 -8.49
CA LEU A 152 -33.31 -8.11 -8.25
C LEU A 152 -34.43 -7.07 -8.23
N LYS A 153 -35.47 -7.23 -9.05
CA LYS A 153 -36.64 -6.33 -9.01
C LYS A 153 -37.40 -6.44 -7.70
N ILE A 154 -37.61 -7.66 -7.19
CA ILE A 154 -38.21 -7.90 -5.88
C ILE A 154 -37.36 -7.27 -4.79
N TRP A 155 -36.04 -7.50 -4.83
CA TRP A 155 -35.11 -6.92 -3.86
C TRP A 155 -35.14 -5.39 -3.88
N LEU A 156 -35.04 -4.78 -5.05
CA LEU A 156 -35.11 -3.32 -5.19
C LEU A 156 -36.44 -2.78 -4.66
N ASP A 157 -37.58 -3.43 -4.90
CA ASP A 157 -38.88 -3.00 -4.38
C ASP A 157 -38.95 -3.01 -2.83
N GLN A 158 -38.18 -3.88 -2.16
CA GLN A 158 -38.11 -3.89 -0.69
C GLN A 158 -37.41 -2.67 -0.08
N TYR A 159 -36.66 -1.87 -0.89
CA TYR A 159 -36.10 -0.59 -0.43
C TYR A 159 -37.18 0.47 -0.11
N ARG A 160 -38.47 0.21 -0.36
CA ARG A 160 -39.58 1.01 0.21
C ARG A 160 -39.55 1.09 1.73
N SER A 161 -38.95 0.10 2.39
CA SER A 161 -38.76 0.02 3.84
C SER A 161 -37.34 0.43 4.29
N PHE A 162 -36.57 1.10 3.43
CA PHE A 162 -35.18 1.42 3.68
C PHE A 162 -34.99 2.28 4.94
N ASP A 163 -34.08 1.84 5.81
CA ASP A 163 -33.68 2.54 7.03
C ASP A 163 -32.15 2.65 7.05
N GLY A 164 -31.63 3.85 6.75
CA GLY A 164 -30.19 4.11 6.68
C GLY A 164 -29.45 3.98 8.02
N THR A 165 -30.14 3.74 9.14
CA THR A 165 -29.48 3.46 10.43
C THR A 165 -29.02 2.01 10.56
N LYS A 166 -29.51 1.11 9.70
CA LYS A 166 -29.20 -0.32 9.73
C LYS A 166 -28.27 -0.71 8.59
N TRP A 167 -26.98 -0.65 8.87
CA TRP A 167 -25.90 -0.75 7.87
C TRP A 167 -26.02 -1.89 6.86
N ASN A 168 -26.31 -3.12 7.30
CA ASN A 168 -26.29 -4.31 6.45
C ASN A 168 -27.68 -4.95 6.22
N GLU A 169 -28.76 -4.31 6.69
CA GLU A 169 -30.09 -4.91 6.64
C GLU A 169 -30.56 -5.13 5.20
N HIS A 170 -30.48 -4.11 4.35
CA HIS A 170 -30.96 -4.21 2.96
C HIS A 170 -29.93 -4.77 1.99
N SER A 171 -28.64 -4.67 2.29
CA SER A 171 -27.55 -5.09 1.41
C SER A 171 -27.08 -6.52 1.62
N VAL A 172 -27.20 -7.08 2.83
CA VAL A 172 -26.64 -8.40 3.20
C VAL A 172 -27.68 -9.35 3.83
N ILE A 173 -28.53 -8.85 4.73
CA ILE A 173 -29.51 -9.68 5.46
C ILE A 173 -30.81 -9.89 4.67
N LEU A 174 -31.33 -8.84 4.02
CA LEU A 174 -32.54 -8.93 3.20
C LEU A 174 -32.42 -9.95 2.06
N PRO A 175 -31.32 -10.01 1.29
CA PRO A 175 -31.12 -11.02 0.26
C PRO A 175 -31.28 -12.45 0.75
N VAL A 176 -30.88 -12.74 1.99
CA VAL A 176 -31.05 -14.06 2.60
C VAL A 176 -32.53 -14.41 2.73
N ARG A 177 -33.33 -13.47 3.24
CA ARG A 177 -34.78 -13.67 3.41
C ARG A 177 -35.43 -13.89 2.04
N LEU A 178 -35.04 -13.10 1.05
CA LEU A 178 -35.54 -13.24 -0.32
C LEU A 178 -35.10 -14.55 -0.97
N ALA A 179 -33.86 -14.99 -0.77
CA ALA A 179 -33.35 -16.26 -1.28
C ALA A 179 -34.12 -17.46 -0.72
N ARG A 180 -34.54 -17.40 0.56
CA ARG A 180 -35.40 -18.42 1.17
C ARG A 180 -36.82 -18.39 0.62
N GLN A 181 -37.35 -17.21 0.31
CA GLN A 181 -38.70 -17.05 -0.20
C GLN A 181 -38.81 -17.38 -1.69
N TYR A 182 -37.77 -17.11 -2.46
CA TYR A 182 -37.72 -17.27 -3.92
C TYR A 182 -36.50 -18.09 -4.37
N PRO A 183 -36.32 -19.34 -3.88
CA PRO A 183 -35.12 -20.14 -4.14
C PRO A 183 -34.93 -20.47 -5.62
N ASP A 184 -36.00 -20.48 -6.41
CA ASP A 184 -35.92 -20.75 -7.85
C ASP A 184 -35.30 -19.61 -8.65
N LEU A 185 -35.29 -18.38 -8.11
CA LEU A 185 -34.79 -17.18 -8.80
C LEU A 185 -33.32 -16.87 -8.49
N VAL A 186 -32.72 -17.57 -7.53
CA VAL A 186 -31.35 -17.31 -7.06
C VAL A 186 -30.50 -18.59 -7.03
N ARG A 187 -29.22 -18.46 -7.35
CA ARG A 187 -28.16 -19.44 -7.10
C ARG A 187 -27.24 -18.87 -6.04
N VAL A 188 -26.91 -19.68 -5.03
CA VAL A 188 -26.01 -19.28 -3.94
C VAL A 188 -24.68 -19.99 -4.13
N GLU A 189 -23.60 -19.21 -4.17
CA GLU A 189 -22.22 -19.67 -4.23
C GLU A 189 -21.59 -19.72 -2.83
N PRO A 190 -20.66 -20.66 -2.57
CA PRO A 190 -19.95 -20.73 -1.30
C PRO A 190 -19.01 -19.51 -1.13
N PRO A 191 -18.56 -19.19 0.10
CA PRO A 191 -17.68 -18.04 0.34
C PRO A 191 -16.41 -18.05 -0.53
N GLU A 192 -15.84 -19.21 -0.80
CA GLU A 192 -14.64 -19.40 -1.60
C GLU A 192 -14.78 -18.93 -3.06
N SER A 193 -16.01 -18.71 -3.54
CA SER A 193 -16.24 -18.17 -4.87
C SER A 193 -15.91 -16.67 -4.97
N PHE A 194 -16.23 -15.87 -3.93
CA PHE A 194 -16.12 -14.38 -3.98
C PHE A 194 -15.61 -13.71 -2.69
N PHE A 195 -15.89 -14.27 -1.51
CA PHE A 195 -15.81 -13.59 -0.20
C PHE A 195 -14.88 -14.30 0.80
N TRP A 196 -13.96 -15.13 0.28
CA TRP A 196 -12.88 -15.73 1.05
C TRP A 196 -11.53 -15.22 0.52
N PRO A 197 -10.63 -14.76 1.40
CA PRO A 197 -10.73 -14.72 2.86
C PRO A 197 -11.60 -13.57 3.40
N ILE A 198 -12.03 -13.70 4.65
CA ILE A 198 -12.96 -12.77 5.33
C ILE A 198 -12.25 -11.50 5.84
N TYR A 199 -13.03 -10.48 6.20
CA TYR A 199 -12.55 -9.14 6.58
C TYR A 199 -11.78 -9.03 7.92
N HIS A 200 -11.68 -10.12 8.69
CA HIS A 200 -10.93 -10.12 9.95
C HIS A 200 -9.42 -10.05 9.70
N GLU A 201 -8.67 -9.59 10.70
CA GLU A 201 -7.22 -9.35 10.63
C GLU A 201 -6.43 -10.52 10.02
N GLU A 202 -6.70 -11.75 10.43
CA GLU A 202 -6.02 -12.94 9.89
C GLU A 202 -6.39 -13.20 8.42
N GLY A 203 -7.62 -12.88 8.01
CA GLY A 203 -8.03 -12.95 6.61
C GLY A 203 -7.34 -11.87 5.77
N LEU A 204 -7.22 -10.65 6.28
CA LEU A 204 -6.48 -9.57 5.61
C LEU A 204 -4.98 -9.91 5.49
N LYS A 205 -4.35 -10.43 6.55
CA LYS A 205 -2.96 -10.90 6.49
C LYS A 205 -2.78 -12.01 5.45
N SER A 206 -3.72 -12.94 5.36
CA SER A 206 -3.63 -14.01 4.35
C SER A 206 -3.66 -13.51 2.90
N LEU A 207 -4.15 -12.27 2.66
CA LEU A 207 -4.10 -11.61 1.35
C LEU A 207 -2.85 -10.77 1.14
N PHE A 208 -2.52 -9.93 2.12
CA PHE A 208 -1.58 -8.81 1.95
C PHE A 208 -0.25 -9.00 2.67
N VAL A 209 -0.08 -10.08 3.43
CA VAL A 209 1.14 -10.37 4.20
C VAL A 209 1.64 -11.77 3.90
N ASP A 210 0.77 -12.77 3.94
CA ASP A 210 1.14 -14.16 3.75
C ASP A 210 1.06 -14.57 2.28
N ASP A 211 1.79 -15.65 1.94
CA ASP A 211 1.78 -16.27 0.61
C ASP A 211 0.72 -17.39 0.51
N GLY A 212 -0.54 -17.01 0.74
CA GLY A 212 -1.70 -17.89 0.62
C GLY A 212 -2.14 -18.17 -0.82
N ALA A 213 -2.99 -19.19 -1.01
CA ALA A 213 -3.58 -19.52 -2.31
C ALA A 213 -5.10 -19.68 -2.22
N PHE A 214 -5.82 -19.14 -3.21
CA PHE A 214 -7.28 -19.12 -3.27
C PHE A 214 -7.79 -19.69 -4.61
N PRO A 215 -7.57 -20.98 -4.90
CA PRO A 215 -7.76 -21.56 -6.24
C PRO A 215 -9.22 -21.64 -6.70
N HIS A 216 -10.17 -21.59 -5.76
CA HIS A 216 -11.60 -21.69 -6.07
C HIS A 216 -12.25 -20.35 -6.41
N ALA A 217 -11.60 -19.23 -6.08
CA ALA A 217 -12.15 -17.90 -6.24
C ALA A 217 -12.30 -17.50 -7.71
N TYR A 218 -13.48 -16.98 -8.05
CA TYR A 218 -13.70 -16.21 -9.28
C TYR A 218 -13.22 -14.78 -9.09
N SER A 219 -13.63 -14.16 -8.00
CA SER A 219 -13.11 -12.90 -7.47
C SER A 219 -12.77 -13.06 -5.99
N ILE A 220 -11.94 -12.17 -5.48
CA ILE A 220 -11.74 -11.97 -4.05
C ILE A 220 -12.13 -10.53 -3.75
N HIS A 221 -13.05 -10.33 -2.81
CA HIS A 221 -13.34 -9.02 -2.24
C HIS A 221 -12.26 -8.62 -1.23
N LEU A 222 -11.77 -7.39 -1.34
CA LEU A 222 -10.58 -6.91 -0.66
C LEU A 222 -10.89 -6.10 0.60
N TRP A 223 -12.16 -5.81 0.88
CA TRP A 223 -12.62 -5.15 2.12
C TRP A 223 -12.00 -3.76 2.33
N GLU A 224 -12.07 -2.88 1.34
CA GLU A 224 -11.29 -1.63 1.25
C GLU A 224 -11.34 -0.77 2.51
N SER A 225 -12.49 -0.68 3.17
CA SER A 225 -12.62 0.10 4.42
C SER A 225 -11.75 -0.42 5.57
N LEU A 226 -11.39 -1.69 5.55
CA LEU A 226 -10.58 -2.36 6.56
C LEU A 226 -9.15 -2.62 6.06
N SER A 227 -8.96 -2.76 4.75
CA SER A 227 -7.69 -3.08 4.11
C SER A 227 -6.99 -1.90 3.45
N TRP A 228 -7.53 -0.68 3.51
CA TRP A 228 -6.94 0.49 2.85
C TRP A 228 -5.46 0.68 3.16
N ARG A 229 -5.03 0.38 4.39
CA ARG A 229 -3.60 0.44 4.79
C ARG A 229 -2.67 -0.44 3.96
N TYR A 230 -3.20 -1.51 3.34
CA TYR A 230 -2.47 -2.34 2.38
C TYR A 230 -2.69 -1.82 0.96
N LEU A 231 -3.96 -1.57 0.59
CA LEU A 231 -4.32 -1.18 -0.78
C LEU A 231 -3.70 0.15 -1.23
N SER A 232 -3.50 1.09 -0.31
CA SER A 232 -2.88 2.39 -0.58
C SER A 232 -1.39 2.30 -0.87
N GLN A 233 -0.74 1.20 -0.49
CA GLN A 233 0.70 0.98 -0.67
C GLN A 233 1.01 0.23 -1.97
N LEU A 234 0.00 -0.40 -2.59
CA LEU A 234 0.20 -1.21 -3.80
C LEU A 234 0.62 -0.34 -4.98
N ASP A 235 1.71 -0.74 -5.61
CA ASP A 235 2.19 -0.22 -6.89
C ASP A 235 2.92 -1.34 -7.67
N TYR A 236 3.43 -1.02 -8.86
CA TYR A 236 4.16 -1.97 -9.69
C TYR A 236 5.40 -2.57 -8.99
N ASP A 237 6.13 -1.77 -8.21
CA ASP A 237 7.34 -2.21 -7.51
C ASP A 237 6.98 -3.19 -6.38
N GLN A 238 5.96 -2.88 -5.58
CA GLN A 238 5.47 -3.75 -4.51
C GLN A 238 4.98 -5.09 -5.06
N VAL A 239 4.10 -5.04 -6.08
CA VAL A 239 3.54 -6.24 -6.69
C VAL A 239 4.63 -7.11 -7.27
N THR A 240 5.65 -6.58 -7.94
CA THR A 240 6.70 -7.39 -8.56
C THR A 240 7.68 -8.02 -7.57
N ARG A 241 7.87 -7.43 -6.38
CA ARG A 241 8.96 -7.80 -5.45
C ARG A 241 8.53 -8.56 -4.22
N ILE A 242 7.33 -8.32 -3.70
CA ILE A 242 6.88 -8.91 -2.43
C ILE A 242 5.91 -10.05 -2.69
N ASP A 243 6.25 -11.24 -2.22
CA ASP A 243 5.40 -12.43 -2.31
C ASP A 243 4.30 -12.38 -1.25
N THR A 244 3.11 -11.93 -1.67
CA THR A 244 1.85 -12.04 -0.94
C THR A 244 0.82 -12.72 -1.86
N ALA A 245 -0.26 -13.27 -1.29
CA ALA A 245 -1.31 -13.87 -2.10
C ALA A 245 -1.90 -12.89 -3.12
N TYR A 246 -2.17 -11.64 -2.70
CA TYR A 246 -2.64 -10.58 -3.60
C TYR A 246 -1.62 -10.31 -4.72
N ASN A 247 -0.35 -10.12 -4.38
CA ASN A 247 0.68 -9.77 -5.36
C ASN A 247 0.89 -10.90 -6.37
N ARG A 248 0.85 -12.18 -5.95
CA ARG A 248 0.91 -13.32 -6.88
C ARG A 248 -0.25 -13.32 -7.87
N ILE A 249 -1.45 -13.01 -7.41
CA ILE A 249 -2.62 -12.91 -8.29
C ILE A 249 -2.45 -11.73 -9.24
N ALA A 250 -2.13 -10.53 -8.72
CA ALA A 250 -1.99 -9.31 -9.50
C ALA A 250 -0.91 -9.45 -10.59
N ARG A 251 0.25 -10.06 -10.28
CA ARG A 251 1.34 -10.30 -11.23
C ARG A 251 0.90 -10.99 -12.52
N ARG A 252 -0.15 -11.82 -12.48
CA ARG A 252 -0.67 -12.51 -13.68
C ARG A 252 -1.23 -11.53 -14.72
N PHE A 253 -1.51 -10.30 -14.33
CA PHE A 253 -2.22 -9.31 -15.16
C PHE A 253 -1.44 -8.02 -15.41
N ILE A 254 -0.25 -7.83 -14.83
CA ILE A 254 0.51 -6.58 -15.02
C ILE A 254 1.40 -6.57 -16.27
N HIS A 255 1.56 -7.72 -16.95
CA HIS A 255 2.55 -7.88 -18.01
C HIS A 255 2.23 -7.03 -19.25
N ASP A 256 0.96 -6.93 -19.63
CA ASP A 256 0.54 -6.19 -20.83
C ASP A 256 0.74 -4.67 -20.67
N ASP A 257 0.67 -4.18 -19.43
CA ASP A 257 0.82 -2.76 -19.08
C ASP A 257 2.11 -2.44 -18.30
N ALA A 258 3.10 -3.35 -18.31
CA ALA A 258 4.26 -3.28 -17.43
C ALA A 258 5.04 -1.97 -17.56
N GLU A 259 5.28 -1.48 -18.79
CA GLU A 259 6.00 -0.23 -19.02
C GLU A 259 5.25 0.99 -18.44
N HIS A 260 3.93 1.05 -18.65
CA HIS A 260 3.09 2.13 -18.12
C HIS A 260 3.03 2.07 -16.59
N LEU A 261 2.74 0.91 -16.02
CA LEU A 261 2.65 0.74 -14.57
C LEU A 261 3.99 1.03 -13.88
N GLN A 262 5.11 0.64 -14.48
CA GLN A 262 6.45 0.97 -13.99
C GLN A 262 6.70 2.49 -14.04
N ALA A 263 6.30 3.16 -15.12
CA ALA A 263 6.43 4.61 -15.24
C ALA A 263 5.59 5.36 -14.20
N ILE A 264 4.37 4.89 -13.94
CA ILE A 264 3.48 5.46 -12.91
C ILE A 264 4.12 5.32 -11.53
N ALA A 265 4.55 4.10 -11.14
CA ALA A 265 5.21 3.86 -9.87
C ALA A 265 6.48 4.72 -9.70
N ALA A 266 7.26 4.91 -10.78
CA ALA A 266 8.43 5.79 -10.78
C ALA A 266 8.09 7.28 -10.59
N ALA A 267 7.00 7.75 -11.21
CA ALA A 267 6.51 9.11 -11.03
C ALA A 267 6.00 9.34 -9.61
N GLU A 268 5.23 8.41 -9.05
CA GLU A 268 4.74 8.45 -7.67
C GLU A 268 5.89 8.45 -6.67
N ARG A 269 6.92 7.62 -6.88
CA ARG A 269 8.15 7.64 -6.08
C ARG A 269 8.86 8.99 -6.14
N THR A 270 8.98 9.56 -7.32
CA THR A 270 9.61 10.88 -7.53
C THR A 270 8.81 11.99 -6.84
N ALA A 271 7.48 11.95 -6.90
CA ALA A 271 6.60 12.90 -6.21
C ALA A 271 6.76 12.79 -4.69
N ARG A 272 6.76 11.57 -4.14
CA ARG A 272 7.03 11.30 -2.72
C ARG A 272 8.38 11.87 -2.30
N LEU A 273 9.43 11.67 -3.10
CA LEU A 273 10.77 12.20 -2.80
C LEU A 273 10.80 13.74 -2.77
N ARG A 274 10.10 14.41 -3.69
CA ARG A 274 10.00 15.87 -3.70
C ARG A 274 9.31 16.39 -2.43
N GLN A 275 8.28 15.69 -1.96
CA GLN A 275 7.62 16.03 -0.71
C GLN A 275 8.58 15.89 0.48
N SER A 276 9.32 14.77 0.58
CA SER A 276 10.35 14.58 1.60
C SER A 276 11.38 15.71 1.58
N ARG A 277 11.87 16.08 0.39
CA ARG A 277 12.82 17.18 0.21
C ARG A 277 12.27 18.48 0.79
N ALA A 278 11.03 18.85 0.45
CA ALA A 278 10.41 20.07 0.99
C ALA A 278 10.30 20.05 2.52
N THR A 279 9.95 18.90 3.10
CA THR A 279 9.89 18.73 4.56
C THR A 279 11.25 18.94 5.22
N PHE A 280 12.30 18.28 4.74
CA PHE A 280 13.63 18.40 5.34
C PHE A 280 14.29 19.76 5.07
N GLU A 281 14.06 20.38 3.91
CA GLU A 281 14.48 21.76 3.65
C GLU A 281 13.86 22.72 4.67
N SER A 282 12.57 22.55 5.00
CA SER A 282 11.90 23.34 6.03
C SER A 282 12.47 23.09 7.44
N ILE A 283 12.79 21.85 7.79
CA ILE A 283 13.40 21.49 9.08
C ILE A 283 14.72 22.21 9.30
N TYR A 284 15.62 22.19 8.30
CA TYR A 284 16.90 22.90 8.38
C TYR A 284 16.72 24.42 8.36
N ALA A 285 15.88 24.95 7.46
CA ALA A 285 15.65 26.39 7.35
C ALA A 285 15.10 27.01 8.65
N ASN A 286 14.25 26.26 9.37
CA ASN A 286 13.62 26.71 10.60
C ASN A 286 14.34 26.24 11.87
N ASN A 287 15.51 25.58 11.74
CA ASN A 287 16.28 25.02 12.86
C ASN A 287 15.45 24.13 13.80
N VAL A 288 14.51 23.36 13.27
CA VAL A 288 13.56 22.55 14.07
C VAL A 288 14.30 21.56 14.98
N TRP A 289 15.44 21.03 14.54
CA TRP A 289 16.27 20.11 15.33
C TRP A 289 17.27 20.79 16.28
N GLY A 290 17.16 22.09 16.50
CA GLY A 290 18.03 22.82 17.42
C GLY A 290 19.43 23.12 16.87
N GLY A 291 19.55 23.21 15.54
CA GLY A 291 20.77 23.53 14.79
C GLY A 291 21.42 22.30 14.13
N GLY A 292 21.80 22.44 12.85
CA GLY A 292 22.47 21.39 12.09
C GLY A 292 21.64 20.11 11.97
N SER A 293 22.31 18.96 11.91
CA SER A 293 21.70 17.62 11.84
C SER A 293 21.22 17.06 13.19
N GLY A 294 20.90 17.92 14.16
CA GLY A 294 20.32 17.56 15.46
C GLY A 294 21.30 17.12 16.54
N SER A 295 20.79 16.92 17.76
CA SER A 295 21.61 16.62 18.96
C SER A 295 22.35 15.28 18.91
N GLY A 296 21.79 14.28 18.21
CA GLY A 296 22.42 12.97 17.99
C GLY A 296 23.65 13.02 17.07
N SER A 297 23.91 14.16 16.42
CA SER A 297 25.00 14.36 15.46
C SER A 297 26.10 15.29 15.98
N LYS A 298 26.08 15.62 17.27
CA LYS A 298 27.12 16.46 17.88
C LYS A 298 28.42 15.68 18.11
N PRO A 299 29.60 16.33 18.05
CA PRO A 299 30.88 15.66 18.30
C PRO A 299 30.94 14.93 19.65
N GLU A 300 30.30 15.47 20.69
CA GLU A 300 30.29 14.88 22.04
C GLU A 300 29.38 13.64 22.13
N THR A 301 28.32 13.56 21.32
CA THR A 301 27.37 12.43 21.33
C THR A 301 27.79 11.29 20.40
N THR A 302 28.76 11.54 19.53
CA THR A 302 29.18 10.60 18.46
C THR A 302 30.56 9.99 18.68
N GLU A 303 31.21 10.20 19.82
CA GLU A 303 32.57 9.69 20.08
C GLU A 303 32.67 8.16 19.94
N ASP A 304 31.76 7.41 20.59
CA ASP A 304 31.73 5.95 20.49
C ASP A 304 31.47 5.47 19.07
N TYR A 305 30.52 6.12 18.37
CA TYR A 305 30.22 5.83 16.98
C TYR A 305 31.43 6.07 16.06
N ARG A 306 32.14 7.20 16.21
CA ARG A 306 33.31 7.52 15.39
C ARG A 306 34.45 6.53 15.63
N ARG A 307 34.73 6.15 16.88
CA ARG A 307 35.75 5.15 17.22
C ARG A 307 35.44 3.78 16.63
N PHE A 308 34.18 3.35 16.75
CA PHE A 308 33.69 2.13 16.13
C PHE A 308 33.83 2.18 14.61
N LEU A 309 33.28 3.22 13.96
CA LEU A 309 33.28 3.33 12.51
C LEU A 309 34.70 3.36 11.95
N GLN A 310 35.61 4.11 12.56
CA GLN A 310 37.02 4.12 12.16
C GLN A 310 37.65 2.72 12.20
N SER A 311 37.37 1.95 13.25
CA SER A 311 37.89 0.58 13.39
C SER A 311 37.24 -0.34 12.36
N PHE A 312 35.92 -0.23 12.19
CA PHE A 312 35.16 -1.00 11.21
C PHE A 312 35.65 -0.78 9.78
N LEU A 313 35.92 0.47 9.39
CA LEU A 313 36.45 0.82 8.06
C LEU A 313 37.78 0.10 7.79
N ARG A 314 38.69 0.09 8.77
CA ARG A 314 39.99 -0.60 8.65
C ARG A 314 39.85 -2.12 8.65
N ASP A 315 39.12 -2.67 9.62
CA ASP A 315 39.02 -4.13 9.84
C ASP A 315 38.30 -4.83 8.68
N ASN A 316 37.42 -4.11 7.98
CA ASN A 316 36.71 -4.62 6.81
C ASN A 316 37.32 -4.17 5.47
N ALA A 317 38.49 -3.52 5.50
CA ALA A 317 39.21 -3.01 4.32
C ALA A 317 38.30 -2.17 3.38
N ILE A 318 37.49 -1.29 3.95
CA ILE A 318 36.57 -0.42 3.22
C ILE A 318 37.37 0.62 2.43
N ARG A 319 37.07 0.77 1.13
CA ARG A 319 37.70 1.76 0.24
C ARG A 319 36.73 2.73 -0.38
N SER A 320 35.43 2.44 -0.33
CA SER A 320 34.39 3.31 -0.85
C SER A 320 33.18 3.31 0.07
N VAL A 321 32.62 4.50 0.31
CA VAL A 321 31.50 4.70 1.24
C VAL A 321 30.43 5.59 0.63
N ILE A 322 29.17 5.16 0.75
CA ILE A 322 28.00 6.04 0.64
C ILE A 322 27.57 6.42 2.05
N ASP A 323 27.47 7.72 2.34
CA ASP A 323 26.76 8.23 3.52
C ASP A 323 25.36 8.70 3.09
N PHE A 324 24.36 7.88 3.36
CA PHE A 324 22.97 8.12 3.00
C PHE A 324 22.29 8.96 4.07
N GLY A 325 22.03 10.23 3.74
CA GLY A 325 21.62 11.29 4.66
C GLY A 325 22.81 11.86 5.44
N CYS A 326 23.83 12.33 4.71
CA CYS A 326 25.10 12.76 5.30
C CYS A 326 25.00 14.00 6.20
N GLY A 327 23.87 14.73 6.14
CA GLY A 327 23.66 15.92 6.95
C GLY A 327 24.72 16.99 6.70
N ASP A 328 24.97 17.82 7.70
CA ASP A 328 25.96 18.92 7.66
C ASP A 328 27.42 18.47 7.79
N TRP A 329 27.66 17.15 7.79
CA TRP A 329 28.98 16.53 7.96
C TRP A 329 29.71 16.95 9.26
N GLY A 330 28.96 17.43 10.26
CA GLY A 330 29.47 18.08 11.46
C GLY A 330 30.30 17.19 12.39
N PHE A 331 29.98 15.91 12.55
CA PHE A 331 30.87 14.96 13.25
C PHE A 331 31.65 14.08 12.28
N THR A 332 31.10 13.85 11.08
CA THR A 332 31.65 12.92 10.10
C THR A 332 33.00 13.39 9.56
N HIS A 333 33.25 14.71 9.50
CA HIS A 333 34.55 15.27 9.16
C HIS A 333 35.67 14.95 10.17
N LEU A 334 35.33 14.48 11.38
CA LEU A 334 36.28 14.11 12.43
C LEU A 334 36.73 12.64 12.33
N ILE A 335 36.32 11.92 11.30
CA ILE A 335 36.75 10.56 10.97
C ILE A 335 37.89 10.67 9.93
N ASP A 336 38.90 9.81 10.03
CA ASP A 336 39.95 9.72 9.04
C ASP A 336 39.45 8.93 7.83
N TRP A 337 39.21 9.66 6.74
CA TRP A 337 38.75 9.14 5.44
C TRP A 337 39.91 8.91 4.45
N SER A 338 41.17 8.99 4.89
CA SER A 338 42.33 8.84 4.01
C SER A 338 42.30 7.49 3.28
N GLY A 339 42.34 7.53 1.94
CA GLY A 339 42.30 6.34 1.10
C GLY A 339 40.91 5.71 0.94
N ILE A 340 39.85 6.44 1.31
CA ILE A 340 38.45 6.03 1.13
C ILE A 340 37.76 7.05 0.22
N GLU A 341 37.17 6.57 -0.87
CA GLU A 341 36.28 7.38 -1.72
C GLU A 341 34.93 7.53 -1.02
N TYR A 342 34.59 8.75 -0.62
CA TYR A 342 33.40 9.07 0.14
C TYR A 342 32.37 9.79 -0.73
N HIS A 343 31.12 9.31 -0.69
CA HIS A 343 29.98 9.91 -1.36
C HIS A 343 28.87 10.22 -0.34
N GLY A 344 28.76 11.48 0.06
CA GLY A 344 27.67 11.97 0.91
C GLY A 344 26.46 12.37 0.08
N TYR A 345 25.30 11.81 0.41
CA TYR A 345 24.02 12.16 -0.21
C TYR A 345 23.04 12.70 0.82
N ASP A 346 22.37 13.81 0.50
CA ASP A 346 21.33 14.41 1.33
C ASP A 346 20.21 14.97 0.44
N LEU A 347 19.02 15.14 1.01
CA LEU A 347 17.89 15.75 0.32
C LEU A 347 17.97 17.27 0.29
N VAL A 348 18.69 17.88 1.22
CA VAL A 348 18.65 19.33 1.47
C VAL A 348 19.72 20.06 0.68
N THR A 349 19.28 20.91 -0.26
CA THR A 349 20.15 21.65 -1.18
C THR A 349 21.19 22.51 -0.44
N SER A 350 20.75 23.30 0.54
CA SER A 350 21.63 24.20 1.30
C SER A 350 22.68 23.46 2.12
N VAL A 351 22.39 22.24 2.56
CA VAL A 351 23.32 21.38 3.30
C VAL A 351 24.41 20.86 2.36
N ILE A 352 24.01 20.33 1.18
CA ILE A 352 24.96 19.86 0.17
C ILE A 352 25.86 20.98 -0.34
N ASP A 353 25.31 22.16 -0.61
CA ASP A 353 26.09 23.32 -1.05
C ASP A 353 27.11 23.75 0.01
N ALA A 354 26.69 23.81 1.28
CA ALA A 354 27.59 24.15 2.39
C ALA A 354 28.69 23.11 2.59
N ASN A 355 28.37 21.81 2.48
CA ASN A 355 29.37 20.75 2.57
C ASN A 355 30.37 20.82 1.42
N ASN A 356 29.88 21.03 0.19
CA ASN A 356 30.74 21.15 -0.98
C ASN A 356 31.74 22.31 -0.84
N GLN A 357 31.31 23.44 -0.26
CA GLN A 357 32.19 24.58 -0.02
C GLN A 357 33.25 24.34 1.07
N ARG A 358 32.91 23.55 2.10
CA ARG A 358 33.76 23.40 3.30
C ARG A 358 34.66 22.18 3.26
N TYR A 359 34.20 21.10 2.66
CA TYR A 359 34.73 19.76 2.92
C TYR A 359 35.06 18.95 1.67
N SER A 360 34.66 19.37 0.48
CA SER A 360 34.95 18.61 -0.74
C SER A 360 36.45 18.54 -1.03
N THR A 361 36.89 17.35 -1.42
CA THR A 361 38.24 17.05 -1.87
C THR A 361 38.15 16.10 -3.08
N PRO A 362 39.26 15.71 -3.72
CA PRO A 362 39.22 14.72 -4.80
C PRO A 362 38.56 13.38 -4.43
N ASP A 363 38.60 12.98 -3.15
CA ASP A 363 38.05 11.71 -2.66
C ASP A 363 36.79 11.89 -1.79
N ILE A 364 36.34 13.14 -1.56
CA ILE A 364 35.16 13.45 -0.74
C ILE A 364 34.15 14.23 -1.59
N HIS A 365 33.02 13.61 -1.89
CA HIS A 365 31.97 14.13 -2.76
C HIS A 365 30.65 14.31 -2.03
N PHE A 366 29.95 15.41 -2.28
CA PHE A 366 28.59 15.64 -1.78
C PHE A 366 27.63 15.90 -2.92
N SER A 367 26.47 15.24 -2.91
CA SER A 367 25.48 15.34 -3.98
C SER A 367 24.05 15.29 -3.45
N LEU A 368 23.14 15.98 -4.13
CA LEU A 368 21.71 15.84 -3.84
C LEU A 368 21.26 14.41 -4.15
N PHE A 369 20.52 13.81 -3.22
CA PHE A 369 19.89 12.53 -3.47
C PHE A 369 18.70 12.69 -4.43
N GLU A 370 18.70 11.88 -5.49
CA GLU A 370 17.66 11.90 -6.53
C GLU A 370 16.98 10.54 -6.68
N ASP A 371 17.75 9.45 -6.80
CA ASP A 371 17.22 8.09 -6.91
C ASP A 371 18.34 7.10 -6.58
N VAL A 372 17.98 5.93 -6.02
CA VAL A 372 18.97 4.90 -5.67
C VAL A 372 19.71 4.39 -6.90
N SER A 373 19.06 4.34 -8.07
CA SER A 373 19.70 3.91 -9.33
C SER A 373 20.95 4.73 -9.68
N LYS A 374 20.99 6.02 -9.30
CA LYS A 374 22.12 6.93 -9.56
C LYS A 374 23.27 6.82 -8.57
N LEU A 375 23.11 6.06 -7.48
CA LEU A 375 24.17 5.83 -6.52
C LEU A 375 25.24 4.87 -7.09
N PRO A 376 26.54 5.10 -6.80
CA PRO A 376 27.62 4.19 -7.19
C PRO A 376 27.52 2.85 -6.46
N GLN A 377 28.29 1.87 -6.93
CA GLN A 377 28.56 0.64 -6.17
C GLN A 377 29.74 0.92 -5.22
N VAL A 378 29.60 0.54 -3.94
CA VAL A 378 30.60 0.81 -2.91
C VAL A 378 30.83 -0.38 -1.99
N ASP A 379 31.84 -0.31 -1.12
CA ASP A 379 32.08 -1.33 -0.10
C ASP A 379 31.08 -1.22 1.07
N LEU A 380 30.71 0.01 1.45
CA LEU A 380 29.89 0.28 2.62
C LEU A 380 28.89 1.41 2.36
N VAL A 381 27.63 1.19 2.76
CA VAL A 381 26.68 2.30 2.98
C VAL A 381 26.54 2.52 4.50
N ILE A 382 26.68 3.76 4.93
CA ILE A 382 26.29 4.19 6.27
C ILE A 382 24.99 4.98 6.18
N CYS A 383 24.09 4.76 7.14
CA CYS A 383 22.80 5.46 7.26
C CYS A 383 22.56 5.67 8.75
N LYS A 384 22.96 6.84 9.27
CA LYS A 384 22.86 7.16 10.70
C LYS A 384 21.81 8.22 10.95
N ASP A 385 20.83 7.89 11.79
CA ASP A 385 19.76 8.79 12.22
C ASP A 385 18.96 9.37 11.04
N VAL A 386 18.65 8.53 10.05
CA VAL A 386 17.86 8.91 8.86
C VAL A 386 16.56 8.14 8.82
N PHE A 387 16.61 6.80 8.83
CA PHE A 387 15.41 5.96 8.72
C PHE A 387 14.38 6.21 9.83
N GLN A 388 14.84 6.53 11.04
CA GLN A 388 13.97 6.93 12.15
C GLN A 388 13.12 8.20 11.90
N HIS A 389 13.41 8.95 10.84
CA HIS A 389 12.67 10.15 10.41
C HIS A 389 11.86 9.94 9.12
N LEU A 390 11.78 8.72 8.58
CA LEU A 390 11.08 8.40 7.34
C LEU A 390 9.93 7.42 7.56
N SER A 391 8.88 7.50 6.75
CA SER A 391 7.79 6.51 6.78
C SER A 391 8.27 5.09 6.53
N ASN A 392 7.54 4.09 7.04
CA ASN A 392 7.88 2.67 6.93
C ASN A 392 8.08 2.23 5.47
N ASP A 393 7.20 2.67 4.55
CA ASP A 393 7.32 2.35 3.13
C ASP A 393 8.64 2.83 2.52
N LYS A 394 9.10 4.03 2.90
CA LYS A 394 10.39 4.56 2.43
C LYS A 394 11.56 3.80 3.03
N VAL A 395 11.48 3.46 4.32
CA VAL A 395 12.53 2.66 4.97
C VAL A 395 12.66 1.28 4.32
N ALA A 396 11.54 0.60 4.08
CA ALA A 396 11.53 -0.68 3.36
C ALA A 396 12.15 -0.55 1.96
N TYR A 397 11.72 0.46 1.20
CA TYR A 397 12.29 0.76 -0.11
C TYR A 397 13.82 0.98 -0.05
N PHE A 398 14.30 1.84 0.84
CA PHE A 398 15.74 2.16 0.92
C PHE A 398 16.56 0.98 1.45
N LEU A 399 16.05 0.20 2.41
CA LEU A 399 16.73 -1.00 2.89
C LEU A 399 16.96 -1.99 1.75
N ASP A 400 15.96 -2.24 0.91
CA ASP A 400 16.10 -3.17 -0.22
C ASP A 400 17.06 -2.64 -1.30
N HIS A 401 16.94 -1.37 -1.66
CA HIS A 401 17.70 -0.82 -2.78
C HIS A 401 19.14 -0.47 -2.42
N LEU A 402 19.40 0.03 -1.20
CA LEU A 402 20.77 0.31 -0.76
C LEU A 402 21.59 -0.97 -0.57
N ARG A 403 20.95 -2.09 -0.21
CA ARG A 403 21.62 -3.41 -0.17
C ARG A 403 22.20 -3.81 -1.52
N SER A 404 21.55 -3.41 -2.62
CA SER A 404 22.06 -3.66 -3.97
C SER A 404 23.24 -2.77 -4.39
N LYS A 405 23.60 -1.77 -3.57
CA LYS A 405 24.64 -0.78 -3.87
C LYS A 405 25.92 -0.95 -3.05
N ALA A 406 25.92 -1.84 -2.07
CA ALA A 406 27.07 -2.04 -1.22
C ALA A 406 27.31 -3.51 -0.85
N ARG A 407 28.53 -3.82 -0.40
CA ARG A 407 28.83 -5.11 0.24
C ARG A 407 28.28 -5.18 1.67
N LEU A 408 28.42 -4.08 2.42
CA LEU A 408 27.96 -3.97 3.81
C LEU A 408 27.13 -2.71 4.00
N LEU A 409 26.23 -2.75 4.98
CA LEU A 409 25.39 -1.62 5.38
C LEU A 409 25.45 -1.45 6.89
N LEU A 410 25.68 -0.22 7.36
CA LEU A 410 25.58 0.15 8.76
C LEU A 410 24.41 1.11 8.95
N VAL A 411 23.33 0.62 9.55
CA VAL A 411 22.11 1.40 9.82
C VAL A 411 22.07 1.72 11.31
N THR A 412 22.05 2.99 11.68
CA THR A 412 22.07 3.43 13.07
C THR A 412 20.82 4.22 13.41
N ASN A 413 20.13 3.84 14.49
CA ASN A 413 18.93 4.53 14.97
C ASN A 413 18.82 4.49 16.50
N ASP A 414 17.91 5.30 17.03
CA ASP A 414 17.37 5.21 18.38
C ASP A 414 16.58 3.91 18.57
N LEU A 415 16.77 3.26 19.72
CA LEU A 415 16.05 2.05 20.13
C LEU A 415 14.92 2.33 21.14
N GLU A 416 14.80 3.58 21.58
CA GLU A 416 13.88 3.99 22.63
C GLU A 416 13.10 5.25 22.26
N PRO A 417 11.86 5.40 22.77
CA PRO A 417 11.18 4.48 23.67
C PRO A 417 10.56 3.29 22.93
N ALA A 418 10.55 2.12 23.57
CA ALA A 418 10.05 0.87 22.97
C ALA A 418 8.58 0.95 22.50
N ARG A 419 7.76 1.83 23.10
CA ARG A 419 6.37 2.04 22.68
C ARG A 419 6.26 2.60 21.26
N ASP A 420 7.25 3.36 20.80
CA ASP A 420 7.23 4.05 19.50
C ASP A 420 8.01 3.22 18.45
N LEU A 421 8.49 2.03 18.84
CA LEU A 421 9.34 1.18 18.00
C LEU A 421 8.64 0.78 16.71
N ASN A 422 9.24 1.13 15.58
CA ASN A 422 8.78 0.80 14.22
C ASN A 422 7.34 1.26 13.89
N GLN A 423 6.74 2.12 14.71
CA GLN A 423 5.45 2.75 14.36
C GLN A 423 5.59 3.54 13.06
N ASP A 424 4.55 3.61 12.24
CA ASP A 424 4.65 4.44 11.03
C ASP A 424 4.58 5.94 11.39
N ILE A 425 5.29 6.76 10.64
CA ILE A 425 5.33 8.22 10.84
C ILE A 425 5.38 8.93 9.49
N ASP A 426 4.94 10.18 9.46
CA ASP A 426 5.24 11.07 8.36
C ASP A 426 6.72 11.48 8.37
N ASP A 427 7.26 11.80 7.19
CA ASP A 427 8.65 12.24 7.05
C ASP A 427 8.92 13.48 7.93
N GLY A 428 10.11 13.51 8.52
CA GLY A 428 10.53 14.58 9.43
C GLY A 428 10.07 14.38 10.88
N GLY A 429 9.14 13.46 11.13
CA GLY A 429 8.84 12.96 12.47
C GLY A 429 10.02 12.21 13.09
N TRP A 430 9.81 11.54 14.22
CA TRP A 430 10.85 10.74 14.88
C TRP A 430 10.24 9.53 15.58
N ARG A 431 10.96 8.41 15.57
CA ARG A 431 10.61 7.18 16.31
C ARG A 431 11.84 6.34 16.65
N ALA A 432 11.68 5.41 17.58
CA ALA A 432 12.63 4.30 17.70
C ALA A 432 12.51 3.36 16.49
N LEU A 433 13.63 2.87 15.96
CA LEU A 433 13.63 2.03 14.75
C LEU A 433 14.59 0.84 14.84
N ARG A 434 14.09 -0.32 14.43
CA ARG A 434 14.84 -1.58 14.32
C ARG A 434 14.60 -2.24 12.96
N PRO A 435 15.63 -2.34 12.09
CA PRO A 435 15.48 -2.99 10.78
C PRO A 435 15.25 -4.50 10.88
N ASP A 436 15.67 -5.16 11.97
CA ASP A 436 15.52 -6.61 12.19
C ASP A 436 14.15 -7.06 12.67
N GLN A 437 13.22 -6.13 12.89
CA GLN A 437 11.87 -6.43 13.39
C GLN A 437 10.81 -5.95 12.41
N ALA A 438 9.59 -6.42 12.60
CA ALA A 438 8.44 -5.98 11.82
C ALA A 438 8.29 -4.44 11.89
N PRO A 439 7.93 -3.77 10.79
CA PRO A 439 7.51 -4.36 9.51
C PRO A 439 8.65 -4.73 8.56
N PHE A 440 9.91 -4.37 8.86
CA PHE A 440 11.02 -4.50 7.92
C PHE A 440 11.62 -5.90 7.84
N ASN A 441 11.77 -6.58 8.99
CA ASN A 441 12.28 -7.96 9.10
C ASN A 441 13.59 -8.22 8.31
N VAL A 442 14.46 -7.21 8.18
CA VAL A 442 15.72 -7.31 7.45
C VAL A 442 16.76 -8.00 8.34
N PRO A 443 17.30 -9.17 7.94
CA PRO A 443 18.31 -9.86 8.74
C PRO A 443 19.52 -8.97 9.01
N SER A 444 19.79 -8.71 10.30
CA SER A 444 20.87 -7.83 10.72
C SER A 444 21.39 -8.19 12.12
N VAL A 445 22.58 -7.70 12.45
CA VAL A 445 23.23 -7.91 13.75
C VAL A 445 23.62 -6.57 14.36
N ILE A 446 23.34 -6.38 15.65
CA ILE A 446 23.81 -5.18 16.36
C ILE A 446 25.32 -5.30 16.57
N VAL A 447 26.08 -4.36 16.00
CA VAL A 447 27.55 -4.31 16.08
C VAL A 447 28.07 -3.19 16.98
N LEU A 448 27.21 -2.22 17.31
CA LEU A 448 27.48 -1.19 18.30
C LEU A 448 26.17 -0.82 19.01
N SER A 449 26.22 -0.56 20.32
CA SER A 449 25.14 0.08 21.05
C SER A 449 25.72 0.97 22.16
N TRP A 450 25.12 2.14 22.36
CA TRP A 450 25.56 3.11 23.35
C TRP A 450 24.36 3.95 23.85
N GLU A 451 24.56 4.69 24.92
CA GLU A 451 23.56 5.58 25.50
C GLU A 451 23.94 7.04 25.24
N ILE A 452 22.94 7.86 24.92
CA ILE A 452 23.09 9.31 24.79
C ILE A 452 22.30 9.99 25.91
N GLY A 453 22.95 10.89 26.63
CA GLY A 453 22.38 11.61 27.77
C GLY A 453 22.79 10.98 29.11
N ALA A 454 22.15 11.43 30.20
CA ALA A 454 22.39 10.93 31.56
C ALA A 454 21.08 10.84 32.34
N GLY A 455 20.99 9.86 33.25
CA GLY A 455 19.84 9.69 34.14
C GLY A 455 18.56 9.25 33.40
N GLN A 456 17.39 9.70 33.87
CA GLN A 456 16.08 9.27 33.33
C GLN A 456 15.74 9.79 31.91
N GLY A 457 16.64 10.57 31.28
CA GLY A 457 16.52 11.03 29.89
C GLY A 457 17.53 10.39 28.93
N ALA A 458 18.29 9.38 29.39
CA ALA A 458 19.16 8.61 28.52
C ALA A 458 18.32 7.84 27.49
N HIS A 459 18.75 7.85 26.23
CA HIS A 459 18.15 7.05 25.17
C HIS A 459 19.24 6.20 24.53
N ARG A 460 18.90 4.93 24.29
CA ARG A 460 19.82 3.97 23.70
C ARG A 460 19.82 4.06 22.16
N LYS A 461 21.01 4.07 21.57
CA LYS A 461 21.23 3.89 20.13
C LYS A 461 21.87 2.55 19.82
N ALA A 462 21.68 2.09 18.59
CA ALA A 462 22.40 0.94 18.06
C ALA A 462 22.70 1.07 16.57
N THR A 463 23.83 0.50 16.16
CA THR A 463 24.21 0.29 14.76
C THR A 463 24.01 -1.17 14.40
N PHE A 464 23.22 -1.39 13.35
CA PHE A 464 22.90 -2.68 12.75
C PHE A 464 23.77 -2.90 11.52
N LEU A 465 24.47 -4.03 11.49
CA LEU A 465 25.18 -4.53 10.32
C LEU A 465 24.24 -5.38 9.48
N ILE A 466 24.07 -4.99 8.23
CA ILE A 466 23.27 -5.69 7.21
C ILE A 466 24.20 -6.11 6.08
N SER A 467 24.01 -7.33 5.57
CA SER A 467 24.72 -7.80 4.37
C SER A 467 24.08 -7.21 3.11
N GLY A 468 24.92 -6.71 2.21
CA GLY A 468 24.53 -6.32 0.87
C GLY A 468 24.15 -7.51 -0.01
N SER A 469 23.59 -7.21 -1.17
CA SER A 469 23.19 -8.17 -2.20
C SER A 469 24.01 -8.03 -3.49
N THR A 470 25.13 -7.31 -3.41
CA THR A 470 26.08 -7.17 -4.52
C THR A 470 26.68 -8.55 -4.86
N THR A 471 26.48 -8.97 -6.11
CA THR A 471 27.06 -10.20 -6.69
C THR A 471 28.39 -9.89 -7.35
#